data_AF-A0A9E3VM11-F1
#
_entry.id   AF-A0A9E3VM11-F1
#
_cell.length_a   1.000
_cell.length_b   1.000
_cell.length_c   1.000
_cell.angle_alpha   90.00
_cell.angle_beta   90.00
_cell.angle_gamma   90.00
#
_symmetry.space_group_name_H-M   'P 1'
#
loop_
_entity.id
_entity.type
_entity.pdbx_description
1 polymer ?
#
loop_
_entity_poly.entity_id
_entity_poly.type
_entity_poly.pdbx_seq_one_letter_code
_entity_poly.pdbx_strand_id
1 'polypeptide(L)'
;MEGDQDRIEELVRDIAAKHGIAVGRDDPIMILHTINERLMRDTQQAQQTALDGFKSELELISHRWGQDAKDKAERILTAALQASREGMATSINEAARQAADLLRKELAKATAPAVAAASKVQRAAWIAFGGGCLAFLASVVAWLVARH
;
A
#
# COMPACT_ATOMS: atom_id res chain seq x y z
N MET A 1 -33.98 35.99 -41.84
CA MET A 1 -33.45 37.35 -41.99
C MET A 1 -34.49 38.42 -41.67
N GLU A 2 -35.74 38.06 -41.35
CA GLU A 2 -36.80 39.01 -40.95
C GLU A 2 -36.55 39.63 -39.55
N GLY A 3 -36.25 38.81 -38.53
CA GLY A 3 -36.13 39.31 -37.15
C GLY A 3 -34.91 40.18 -36.81
N ASP A 4 -33.92 40.30 -37.71
CA ASP A 4 -32.75 41.16 -37.50
C ASP A 4 -33.03 42.61 -37.96
N GLN A 5 -33.83 42.74 -39.03
CA GLN A 5 -34.31 44.05 -39.49
C GLN A 5 -35.32 44.64 -38.52
N ASP A 6 -36.22 43.81 -37.98
CA ASP A 6 -37.20 44.23 -36.98
C ASP A 6 -36.52 44.79 -35.71
N ARG A 7 -35.45 44.12 -35.23
CA ARG A 7 -34.66 44.60 -34.09
C ARG A 7 -33.92 45.90 -34.37
N ILE A 8 -33.40 46.06 -35.59
CA ILE A 8 -32.72 47.30 -35.99
C ILE A 8 -33.72 48.45 -36.06
N GLU A 9 -34.92 48.23 -36.61
CA GLU A 9 -35.98 49.26 -36.64
C GLU A 9 -36.47 49.63 -35.24
N GLU A 10 -36.61 48.64 -34.36
CA GLU A 10 -36.92 48.86 -32.95
C GLU A 10 -35.82 49.71 -32.27
N LEU A 11 -34.55 49.38 -32.47
CA LEU A 11 -33.41 50.14 -31.95
C LEU A 11 -33.39 51.59 -32.45
N VAL A 12 -33.61 51.80 -33.75
CA VAL A 12 -33.68 53.14 -34.35
C VAL A 12 -34.84 53.95 -33.74
N ARG A 13 -36.00 53.33 -33.57
CA ARG A 13 -37.17 53.96 -32.95
C ARG A 13 -36.91 54.30 -31.48
N ASP A 14 -36.21 53.44 -30.76
CA ASP A 14 -35.82 53.65 -29.36
C ASP A 14 -34.82 54.80 -29.18
N ILE A 15 -33.83 54.90 -30.07
CA ILE A 15 -32.86 56.00 -30.08
C ILE A 15 -33.57 57.32 -30.35
N ALA A 16 -34.49 57.35 -31.32
CA ALA A 16 -35.29 58.53 -31.63
C ALA A 16 -36.18 58.95 -30.44
N ALA A 17 -36.83 57.99 -29.77
CA ALA A 17 -37.70 58.27 -28.62
C ALA A 17 -36.93 58.77 -27.39
N LYS A 18 -35.74 58.22 -27.10
CA LYS A 18 -34.95 58.56 -25.91
C LYS A 18 -34.05 59.78 -26.08
N HIS A 19 -33.54 60.00 -27.30
CA HIS A 19 -32.52 61.01 -27.55
C HIS A 19 -32.97 62.10 -28.53
N GLY A 20 -34.13 61.96 -29.18
CA GLY A 20 -34.68 62.95 -30.11
C GLY A 20 -33.92 63.05 -31.44
N ILE A 21 -33.08 62.06 -31.75
CA ILE A 21 -32.21 62.04 -32.94
C ILE A 21 -32.77 61.04 -33.95
N ALA A 22 -33.02 61.48 -35.18
CA ALA A 22 -33.38 60.60 -36.28
C ALA A 22 -32.10 59.97 -36.86
N VAL A 23 -32.02 58.64 -36.81
CA VAL A 23 -30.84 57.89 -37.21
C VAL A 23 -31.11 57.16 -38.53
N GLY A 24 -30.27 57.40 -39.53
CA GLY A 24 -30.30 56.73 -40.83
C GLY A 24 -29.35 55.54 -40.91
N ARG A 25 -29.45 54.75 -41.99
CA ARG A 25 -28.57 53.58 -42.22
C ARG A 25 -27.08 53.92 -42.29
N ASP A 26 -26.74 55.09 -42.86
CA ASP A 26 -25.37 55.58 -43.01
C ASP A 26 -24.94 56.49 -41.83
N ASP A 27 -25.76 56.58 -40.79
CA ASP A 27 -25.44 57.36 -39.60
C ASP A 27 -24.25 56.73 -38.84
N PRO A 28 -23.28 57.53 -38.37
CA PRO A 28 -22.15 57.04 -37.60
C PRO A 28 -22.54 56.16 -36.39
N ILE A 29 -23.70 56.41 -35.77
CA ILE A 29 -24.21 55.60 -34.65
C ILE A 29 -24.55 54.18 -35.11
N MET A 30 -25.11 54.01 -36.32
CA MET A 30 -25.41 52.69 -36.88
C MET A 30 -24.15 51.93 -37.30
N ILE A 31 -23.15 52.64 -37.81
CA ILE A 31 -21.84 52.04 -38.11
C ILE A 31 -21.18 51.53 -36.82
N LEU A 32 -21.22 52.32 -35.74
CA LEU A 32 -20.72 51.89 -34.43
C LEU A 32 -21.48 50.68 -33.89
N HIS A 33 -22.81 50.66 -34.00
CA HIS A 33 -23.61 49.50 -33.61
C HIS A 33 -23.17 48.24 -34.37
N THR A 34 -23.01 48.34 -35.69
CA THR A 34 -22.56 47.22 -36.54
C THR A 34 -21.17 46.71 -36.14
N ILE A 35 -20.22 47.62 -35.89
CA ILE A 35 -18.87 47.26 -35.43
C ILE A 35 -18.95 46.59 -34.06
N ASN A 36 -19.76 47.11 -33.14
CA ASN A 36 -19.87 46.60 -31.78
C ASN A 36 -20.52 45.20 -31.76
N GLU A 37 -21.57 44.98 -32.55
CA GLU A 37 -22.14 43.64 -32.71
C GLU A 37 -21.12 42.64 -33.26
N ARG A 38 -20.37 43.04 -34.29
CA ARG A 38 -19.34 42.17 -34.86
C ARG A 38 -18.26 41.86 -33.82
N LEU A 39 -17.79 42.87 -33.09
CA LEU A 39 -16.80 42.69 -32.04
C LEU A 39 -17.30 41.76 -30.93
N MET A 40 -18.56 41.88 -30.51
CA MET A 40 -19.17 40.99 -29.51
C MET A 40 -19.24 39.55 -30.01
N ARG A 41 -19.64 39.34 -31.27
CA ARG A 41 -19.65 37.99 -31.88
C ARG A 41 -18.24 37.40 -31.97
N ASP A 42 -17.28 38.17 -32.47
CA ASP A 42 -15.89 37.73 -32.59
C ASP A 42 -15.28 37.42 -31.21
N THR A 43 -15.61 38.23 -30.20
CA THR A 43 -15.18 38.02 -28.80
C THR A 43 -15.81 36.76 -28.20
N GLN A 44 -17.11 36.53 -28.40
CA GLN A 44 -17.78 35.31 -27.95
C GLN A 44 -17.16 34.07 -28.59
N GLN A 45 -16.87 34.12 -29.89
CA GLN A 45 -16.25 33.01 -30.61
C GLN A 45 -14.82 32.74 -30.12
N ALA A 46 -14.04 33.79 -29.88
CA ALA A 46 -12.69 33.66 -29.31
C ALA A 46 -12.74 33.09 -27.88
N GLN A 47 -13.67 33.54 -27.05
CA GLN A 47 -13.87 33.01 -25.70
C GLN A 47 -14.29 31.54 -25.71
N GLN A 48 -15.20 31.15 -26.61
CA GLN A 48 -15.62 29.76 -26.74
C GLN A 48 -14.43 28.86 -27.13
N THR A 49 -13.63 29.30 -28.12
CA THR A 49 -12.44 28.57 -28.55
C THR A 49 -11.43 28.41 -27.41
N ALA A 50 -11.22 29.46 -26.61
CA ALA A 50 -10.34 29.41 -25.45
C ALA A 50 -10.86 28.44 -24.37
N LEU A 51 -12.18 28.46 -24.09
CA LEU A 51 -12.81 27.56 -23.14
C LEU A 51 -12.73 26.10 -23.57
N ASP A 52 -12.93 25.83 -24.87
CA ASP A 52 -12.80 24.48 -25.42
C ASP A 52 -11.34 23.97 -25.30
N GLY A 53 -10.37 24.85 -25.54
CA GLY A 53 -8.95 24.57 -25.29
C GLY A 53 -8.66 24.25 -23.82
N PHE A 54 -9.11 25.11 -22.89
CA PHE A 54 -8.95 24.88 -21.46
C PHE A 54 -9.60 23.57 -20.99
N LYS A 55 -10.80 23.25 -21.50
CA LYS A 55 -11.47 21.99 -21.19
C LYS A 55 -10.64 20.78 -21.66
N SER A 56 -10.14 20.82 -22.89
CA SER A 56 -9.28 19.77 -23.43
C SER A 56 -7.99 19.59 -22.62
N GLU A 57 -7.35 20.67 -22.20
CA GLU A 57 -6.16 20.61 -21.35
C GLU A 57 -6.47 20.04 -19.96
N LEU A 58 -7.59 20.44 -19.36
CA LEU A 58 -8.04 19.91 -18.07
C LEU A 58 -8.33 18.41 -18.15
N GLU A 59 -8.99 17.94 -19.22
CA GLU A 59 -9.24 16.52 -19.44
C GLU A 59 -7.92 15.74 -19.57
N LEU A 60 -6.94 16.28 -20.30
CA LEU A 60 -5.61 15.68 -20.44
C LEU A 60 -4.86 15.61 -19.10
N ILE A 61 -4.83 16.70 -18.34
CA ILE A 61 -4.15 16.76 -17.03
C ILE A 61 -4.85 15.83 -16.04
N SER A 62 -6.18 15.86 -15.99
CA SER A 62 -6.97 15.00 -15.10
C SER A 62 -6.72 13.53 -15.39
N HIS A 63 -6.69 13.15 -16.67
CA HIS A 63 -6.39 11.77 -17.07
C HIS A 63 -4.97 11.35 -16.66
N ARG A 64 -3.97 12.19 -16.94
CA ARG A 64 -2.57 11.92 -16.54
C ARG A 64 -2.40 11.85 -15.03
N TRP A 65 -2.99 12.77 -14.28
CA TRP A 65 -2.96 12.74 -12.82
C TRP A 65 -3.63 11.50 -12.26
N GLY A 66 -4.74 11.06 -12.84
CA GLY A 66 -5.41 9.81 -12.45
C GLY A 66 -4.51 8.58 -12.63
N GLN A 67 -3.80 8.51 -13.77
CA GLN A 67 -2.83 7.45 -14.04
C GLN A 67 -1.63 7.51 -13.11
N ASP A 68 -0.99 8.67 -12.97
CA ASP A 68 0.18 8.85 -12.11
C ASP A 68 -0.14 8.55 -10.64
N ALA A 69 -1.31 8.97 -10.15
CA ALA A 69 -1.75 8.69 -8.80
C ALA A 69 -1.97 7.18 -8.57
N LYS A 70 -2.57 6.50 -9.55
CA LYS A 70 -2.77 5.04 -9.51
C LYS A 70 -1.43 4.30 -9.50
N ASP A 71 -0.53 4.63 -10.43
CA ASP A 71 0.78 3.99 -10.51
C ASP A 71 1.60 4.20 -9.24
N LYS A 72 1.55 5.41 -8.65
CA LYS A 72 2.22 5.71 -7.39
C LYS A 72 1.61 4.94 -6.23
N ALA A 73 0.28 4.82 -6.17
CA ALA A 73 -0.40 4.03 -5.16
C ALA A 73 -0.05 2.54 -5.28
N GLU A 74 -0.03 1.99 -6.49
CA GLU A 74 0.36 0.59 -6.74
C GLU A 74 1.81 0.32 -6.32
N ARG A 75 2.74 1.23 -6.64
CA ARG A 75 4.15 1.11 -6.22
C ARG A 75 4.29 1.13 -4.70
N ILE A 76 3.64 2.08 -4.03
CA ILE A 76 3.69 2.19 -2.56
C ILE A 76 3.06 0.96 -1.92
N LEU A 77 1.90 0.52 -2.41
CA LEU A 77 1.21 -0.66 -1.91
C LEU A 77 2.06 -1.92 -2.09
N THR A 78 2.70 -2.09 -3.25
CA THR A 78 3.57 -3.23 -3.52
C THR A 78 4.79 -3.22 -2.60
N ALA A 79 5.44 -2.07 -2.43
CA ALA A 79 6.58 -1.94 -1.52
C ALA A 79 6.19 -2.21 -0.06
N ALA A 80 5.05 -1.67 0.39
CA ALA A 80 4.53 -1.92 1.73
C ALA A 80 4.17 -3.38 1.95
N LEU A 81 3.55 -4.03 0.96
CA LEU A 81 3.19 -5.45 1.01
C LEU A 81 4.44 -6.33 1.04
N GLN A 82 5.46 -6.00 0.26
CA GLN A 82 6.74 -6.70 0.28
C GLN A 82 7.43 -6.57 1.64
N ALA A 83 7.54 -5.34 2.17
CA ALA A 83 8.12 -5.11 3.49
C ALA A 83 7.34 -5.84 4.59
N SER A 84 6.00 -5.86 4.50
CA SER A 84 5.14 -6.62 5.42
C SER A 84 5.41 -8.12 5.34
N ARG A 85 5.50 -8.70 4.13
CA ARG A 85 5.82 -10.13 3.95
C ARG A 85 7.20 -10.48 4.50
N GLU A 86 8.20 -9.65 4.26
CA GLU A 86 9.56 -9.84 4.79
C GLU A 86 9.56 -9.78 6.33
N GLY A 87 8.91 -8.78 6.93
CA GLY A 87 8.76 -8.68 8.39
C GLY A 87 7.96 -9.84 9.00
N MET A 88 6.96 -10.34 8.29
CA MET A 88 6.17 -11.49 8.73
C MET A 88 7.00 -12.78 8.63
N ALA A 89 7.80 -12.95 7.59
CA ALA A 89 8.69 -14.10 7.44
C ALA A 89 9.78 -14.12 8.52
N THR A 90 10.37 -12.97 8.85
CA THR A 90 11.37 -12.87 9.92
C THR A 90 10.76 -13.15 11.29
N SER A 91 9.63 -12.54 11.62
CA SER A 91 8.94 -12.76 12.90
C SER A 91 8.43 -14.20 13.06
N ILE A 92 7.91 -14.84 12.01
CA ILE A 92 7.54 -16.26 12.04
C ILE A 92 8.77 -17.15 12.27
N ASN A 93 9.89 -16.89 11.59
CA ASN A 93 11.11 -17.67 11.78
C ASN A 93 11.65 -17.54 13.21
N GLU A 94 11.66 -16.32 13.74
CA GLU A 94 12.07 -16.06 15.11
C GLU A 94 11.15 -16.75 16.13
N ALA A 95 9.84 -16.63 15.97
CA ALA A 95 8.84 -17.31 16.80
C ALA A 95 8.99 -18.84 16.72
N ALA A 96 9.22 -19.40 15.54
CA ALA A 96 9.42 -20.83 15.35
C ALA A 96 10.69 -21.33 16.05
N ARG A 97 11.80 -20.57 15.99
CA ARG A 97 13.04 -20.88 16.72
C ARG A 97 12.82 -20.84 18.23
N GLN A 98 12.18 -19.79 18.73
CA GLN A 98 11.87 -19.67 20.17
C GLN A 98 10.98 -20.82 20.64
N ALA A 99 9.94 -21.17 19.87
CA ALA A 99 9.07 -22.31 20.16
C ALA A 99 9.85 -23.63 20.17
N ALA A 100 10.72 -23.87 19.19
CA ALA A 100 11.55 -25.07 19.13
C ALA A 100 12.51 -25.17 20.33
N ASP A 101 13.09 -24.07 20.77
CA ASP A 101 13.97 -24.04 21.93
C ASP A 101 13.23 -24.27 23.24
N LEU A 102 12.02 -23.73 23.39
CA LEU A 102 11.15 -24.02 24.53
C LEU A 102 10.75 -25.49 24.56
N LEU A 103 10.35 -26.05 23.42
CA LEU A 103 10.04 -27.47 23.30
C LEU A 103 11.23 -28.35 23.65
N ARG A 104 12.44 -28.02 23.14
CA ARG A 104 13.67 -28.75 23.50
C ARG A 104 13.96 -28.69 25.00
N LYS A 105 13.79 -27.51 25.63
CA LYS A 105 13.99 -27.34 27.07
C LYS A 105 13.00 -28.18 27.87
N GLU A 106 11.72 -28.18 27.50
CA GLU A 106 10.71 -28.99 28.19
C GLU A 106 10.88 -30.48 27.95
N LEU A 107 11.25 -30.91 26.74
CA LEU A 107 11.63 -32.30 26.45
C LEU A 107 12.85 -32.75 27.27
N ALA A 108 13.88 -31.90 27.39
CA ALA A 108 15.06 -32.19 28.20
C ALA A 108 14.69 -32.30 29.69
N LYS A 109 13.84 -31.42 30.21
CA LYS A 109 13.35 -31.51 31.60
C LYS A 109 12.52 -32.76 31.84
N ALA A 110 11.62 -33.11 30.91
CA ALA A 110 10.77 -34.28 31.02
C ALA A 110 11.56 -35.60 30.95
N THR A 111 12.64 -35.64 30.16
CA THR A 111 13.49 -36.83 30.02
C THR A 111 14.64 -36.91 31.02
N ALA A 112 15.04 -35.78 31.64
CA ALA A 112 16.09 -35.72 32.67
C ALA A 112 15.92 -36.75 33.81
N PRO A 113 14.74 -36.93 34.44
CA PRO A 113 14.57 -37.93 35.50
C PRO A 113 14.73 -39.36 34.98
N ALA A 114 14.30 -39.66 33.75
CA ALA A 114 14.44 -40.99 33.14
C ALA A 114 15.92 -41.31 32.85
N VAL A 115 16.67 -40.36 32.30
CA VAL A 115 18.11 -40.49 32.06
C VAL A 115 18.90 -40.60 33.38
N ALA A 116 18.52 -39.82 34.39
CA ALA A 116 19.12 -39.89 35.72
C ALA A 116 18.86 -41.26 36.39
N ALA A 117 17.67 -41.83 36.24
CA ALA A 117 17.35 -43.17 36.74
C ALA A 117 18.20 -44.25 36.02
N ALA A 118 18.32 -44.19 34.69
CA ALA A 118 19.14 -45.13 33.93
C ALA A 118 20.62 -45.09 34.35
N SER A 119 21.20 -43.89 34.52
CA SER A 119 22.59 -43.75 34.96
C SER A 119 22.84 -44.25 36.39
N LYS A 120 21.87 -44.10 37.30
CA LYS A 120 21.95 -44.66 38.66
C LYS A 120 21.99 -46.18 38.63
N VAL A 121 21.14 -46.82 37.83
CA VAL A 121 21.14 -48.28 37.65
C VAL A 121 22.46 -48.76 37.09
N GLN A 122 23.01 -48.07 36.09
CA GLN A 122 24.28 -48.43 35.49
C GLN A 122 25.44 -48.34 36.50
N ARG A 123 25.49 -47.29 37.32
CA ARG A 123 26.47 -47.15 38.41
C ARG A 123 26.31 -48.25 39.47
N ALA A 124 25.08 -48.55 39.86
CA ALA A 124 24.80 -49.63 40.80
C ALA A 124 25.26 -50.99 40.25
N ALA A 125 25.07 -51.23 38.95
CA ALA A 125 25.55 -52.44 38.28
C ALA A 125 27.08 -52.54 38.29
N TRP A 126 27.81 -51.45 38.03
CA TRP A 126 29.27 -51.43 38.12
C TRP A 126 29.78 -51.69 39.54
N ILE A 127 29.13 -51.12 40.55
CA ILE A 127 29.47 -51.36 41.96
C ILE A 127 29.18 -52.82 42.35
N ALA A 128 28.01 -53.35 41.96
CA ALA A 128 27.65 -54.73 42.21
C ALA A 128 28.61 -55.71 41.53
N PHE A 129 29.05 -55.41 40.32
CA PHE A 129 30.04 -56.21 39.60
C PHE A 129 31.40 -56.23 40.32
N GLY A 130 31.89 -55.07 40.74
CA GLY A 130 33.14 -54.97 41.52
C GLY A 130 33.06 -55.72 42.86
N GLY A 131 31.94 -55.59 43.57
CA GLY A 131 31.68 -56.33 44.81
C GLY A 131 31.62 -57.84 44.60
N GLY A 132 30.98 -58.29 43.52
CA GLY A 132 30.94 -59.70 43.13
C GLY A 132 32.33 -60.30 42.86
N CYS A 133 33.19 -59.56 42.15
CA CYS A 133 34.59 -59.99 41.93
C CYS A 133 35.36 -60.15 43.24
N LEU A 134 35.20 -59.22 44.18
CA LEU A 134 35.84 -59.29 45.51
C LEU A 134 35.34 -60.49 46.33
N ALA A 135 34.03 -60.74 46.34
CA ALA A 135 33.44 -61.88 47.03
C ALA A 135 33.89 -63.22 46.41
N PHE A 136 34.02 -63.28 45.08
CA PHE A 136 34.54 -64.44 44.38
C PHE A 136 36.01 -64.71 44.76
N LEU A 137 36.86 -63.68 44.76
CA LEU A 137 38.25 -63.80 45.19
C LEU A 137 38.37 -64.28 46.65
N ALA A 138 37.57 -63.71 47.56
CA ALA A 138 37.55 -64.14 48.95
C ALA A 138 37.12 -65.62 49.10
N SER A 139 36.15 -66.06 48.31
CA SER A 139 35.70 -67.47 48.29
C SER A 139 36.78 -68.41 47.76
N VAL A 140 37.53 -68.01 46.73
CA VAL A 140 38.67 -68.77 46.19
C VAL A 140 39.77 -68.90 47.24
N VAL A 141 40.10 -67.82 47.96
CA VAL A 141 41.10 -67.85 49.04
C VAL A 141 40.65 -68.75 50.17
N ALA A 142 39.39 -68.66 50.61
CA ALA A 142 38.85 -69.52 51.66
C ALA A 142 38.89 -71.01 51.26
N TRP A 143 38.57 -71.34 50.00
CA TRP A 143 38.67 -72.70 49.48
C TRP A 143 40.13 -73.21 49.46
N LEU A 144 41.09 -72.36 49.12
CA LEU A 144 42.51 -72.70 49.09
C LEU A 144 43.07 -72.97 50.50
N VAL A 145 42.65 -72.18 51.49
CA VAL A 145 43.03 -72.36 52.90
C VAL A 145 42.40 -73.63 53.49
N ALA A 146 41.14 -73.93 53.17
CA ALA A 146 40.45 -75.12 53.66
C ALA A 146 40.94 -76.45 53.02
N ARG A 147 41.74 -76.38 51.95
CA ARG A 147 42.33 -77.53 51.25
C ARG A 147 43.73 -77.90 51.77
N HIS A 148 44.35 -77.03 52.58
CA HIS A 148 45.61 -77.27 53.29
C HIS A 148 45.36 -77.87 54.67
#